data_AF-A0A1T4RU53-F1
#
_entry.id   AF-A0A1T4RU53-F1
#
_cell.length_a   1.000
_cell.length_b   1.000
_cell.length_c   1.000
_cell.angle_alpha   90.00
_cell.angle_beta   90.00
_cell.angle_gamma   90.00
#
_symmetry.space_group_name_H-M   'P 1'
#
loop_
_entity.id
_entity.type
_entity.pdbx_description
1 polymer ?
#
loop_
_entity_poly.entity_id
_entity_poly.type
_entity_poly.pdbx_seq_one_letter_code
_entity_poly.pdbx_strand_id
1 'polypeptide(L)'
;MDYVCPACKSENIQRLSVIYEAGLSEINTTSSTSGIGGSCGSFGGGVASTSTTGISQTAASQRATPPEKQSYLKPLLAIYILHIVAQVFGPKFWGGHLFTYAWMAVSVLWVCFAFQYNKKTWPPLKAAWDDSYMCNRCNKIFVLIPTAT
;
A
#
# COMPACT_ATOMS: atom_id res chain seq x y z
N MET A 1 -18.04 25.83 18.83
CA MET A 1 -16.88 25.22 19.49
C MET A 1 -15.70 25.50 18.60
N ASP A 2 -14.77 26.34 19.06
CA ASP A 2 -13.64 26.74 18.24
C ASP A 2 -12.49 25.77 18.51
N TYR A 3 -12.14 24.99 17.50
CA TYR A 3 -11.08 24.00 17.61
C TYR A 3 -9.73 24.66 17.30
N VAL A 4 -8.85 24.70 18.30
CA VAL A 4 -7.59 25.45 18.23
C VAL A 4 -6.40 24.52 18.38
N CYS A 5 -5.34 24.73 17.59
CA CYS A 5 -4.11 23.96 17.71
C CYS A 5 -3.40 24.22 19.06
N PRO A 6 -3.02 23.18 19.83
CA PRO A 6 -2.37 23.36 21.14
C PRO A 6 -0.95 23.94 21.05
N ALA A 7 -0.30 23.88 19.89
CA ALA A 7 1.06 24.37 19.72
C ALA A 7 1.13 25.84 19.28
N CYS A 8 0.33 26.24 18.28
CA CYS A 8 0.42 27.56 17.67
C CYS A 8 -0.83 28.43 17.86
N LYS A 9 -1.84 27.93 18.58
CA LYS A 9 -3.13 28.57 18.82
C LYS A 9 -3.86 29.03 17.54
N SER A 10 -3.56 28.41 16.41
CA SER A 10 -4.24 28.69 15.14
C SER A 10 -5.53 27.89 15.04
N GLU A 11 -6.56 28.53 14.51
CA GLU A 11 -7.84 27.92 14.09
C GLU A 11 -7.73 27.14 12.76
N ASN A 12 -6.62 27.30 12.02
CA ASN A 12 -6.41 26.62 10.74
C ASN A 12 -5.93 25.18 10.97
N ILE A 13 -6.89 24.34 11.36
CA ILE A 13 -6.73 22.90 11.55
C ILE A 13 -7.61 22.15 10.56
N GLN A 14 -7.13 21.01 10.08
CA GLN A 14 -7.89 20.15 9.18
C GLN A 14 -7.73 18.70 9.63
N ARG A 15 -8.77 17.90 9.36
CA ARG A 15 -8.75 16.47 9.66
C ARG A 15 -7.74 15.75 8.76
N LEU A 16 -7.03 14.76 9.29
CA LEU A 16 -6.02 14.01 8.51
C LEU A 16 -6.61 13.39 7.24
N SER A 17 -7.84 12.87 7.31
CA SER A 17 -8.54 12.31 6.15
C SER A 17 -8.73 13.31 5.02
N VAL A 18 -9.10 14.56 5.35
CA VAL A 18 -9.34 15.61 4.36
C VAL A 18 -8.03 16.06 3.73
N ILE A 19 -6.95 16.19 4.50
CA ILE A 19 -5.62 16.55 3.96
C ILE A 19 -5.09 15.44 3.06
N TYR A 20 -5.29 14.18 3.46
CA TYR A 20 -4.89 13.03 2.67
C TYR A 20 -5.62 13.03 1.32
N GLU A 21 -6.94 13.10 1.33
CA GLU A 21 -7.79 13.13 0.13
C GLU A 21 -7.53 14.33 -0.76
N ALA A 22 -7.37 15.53 -0.18
CA ALA A 22 -7.09 16.75 -0.93
C ALA A 22 -5.74 16.72 -1.66
N GLY A 23 -4.81 15.86 -1.23
CA GLY A 23 -3.52 15.71 -1.87
C GLY A 23 -3.39 14.52 -2.82
N LEU A 24 -4.46 13.75 -3.05
CA LEU A 24 -4.47 12.68 -4.06
C LEU A 24 -4.98 13.24 -5.39
N SER A 25 -4.13 13.25 -6.40
CA SER A 25 -4.53 13.54 -7.78
C SER A 25 -4.37 12.28 -8.63
N GLU A 26 -5.48 11.75 -9.14
CA GLU A 26 -5.48 10.57 -9.99
C GLU A 26 -5.04 10.93 -11.41
N ILE A 27 -3.94 10.34 -11.86
CA ILE A 27 -3.43 10.48 -13.23
C ILE A 27 -3.76 9.18 -13.97
N ASN A 28 -4.85 9.22 -14.73
CA ASN A 28 -5.23 8.16 -15.66
C ASN A 28 -4.56 8.42 -17.02
N THR A 29 -3.32 7.96 -17.18
CA THR A 29 -2.63 8.01 -18.47
C THR A 29 -2.84 6.70 -19.21
N THR A 30 -3.69 6.71 -20.23
CA THR A 30 -3.84 5.58 -21.15
C THR A 30 -2.84 5.74 -22.29
N SER A 31 -1.69 5.07 -22.19
CA SER A 31 -0.66 5.10 -23.23
C SER A 31 -0.76 3.86 -24.12
N SER A 32 -1.44 3.98 -25.26
CA SER A 32 -1.44 2.96 -26.30
C SER A 32 -0.17 3.09 -27.14
N THR A 33 0.91 2.39 -26.77
CA THR A 33 2.12 2.28 -27.58
C THR A 33 2.00 1.06 -28.51
N SER A 34 1.64 1.29 -29.76
CA SER A 34 1.73 0.28 -30.83
C SER A 34 3.16 0.21 -31.34
N GLY A 35 3.94 -0.75 -30.87
CA GLY A 35 5.28 -1.05 -31.38
C GLY A 35 5.27 -2.24 -32.32
N ILE A 36 5.54 -2.05 -33.61
CA ILE A 36 5.86 -3.13 -34.54
C ILE A 36 7.36 -3.37 -34.46
N GLY A 37 7.77 -4.37 -33.67
CA GLY A 37 9.15 -4.84 -33.61
C GLY A 37 9.35 -5.97 -34.61
N GLY A 38 10.00 -5.68 -35.74
CA GLY A 38 10.45 -6.71 -36.68
C GLY A 38 11.86 -7.19 -36.32
N SER A 39 12.00 -8.44 -35.88
CA SER A 39 13.28 -9.15 -35.90
C SER A 39 13.12 -10.45 -36.71
N CYS A 40 14.15 -10.74 -37.50
CA CYS A 40 14.24 -11.87 -38.39
C CYS A 40 14.13 -13.21 -37.61
N GLY A 41 12.95 -13.85 -37.66
CA GLY A 41 12.81 -15.27 -37.30
C GLY A 41 11.56 -15.68 -36.52
N SER A 42 10.73 -14.78 -35.99
CA SER A 42 9.48 -15.17 -35.33
C SER A 42 8.46 -14.04 -35.31
N PHE A 43 7.29 -14.28 -35.91
CA PHE A 43 6.18 -13.34 -35.96
C PHE A 43 5.32 -13.49 -34.69
N GLY A 44 5.70 -12.79 -33.63
CA GLY A 44 4.93 -12.71 -32.38
C GLY A 44 4.42 -11.29 -32.16
N GLY A 45 3.14 -11.04 -32.50
CA GLY A 45 2.47 -9.78 -32.18
C GLY A 45 2.17 -9.72 -30.68
N GLY A 46 2.97 -8.99 -29.92
CA GLY A 46 2.71 -8.69 -28.52
C GLY A 46 1.98 -7.36 -28.38
N VAL A 47 0.67 -7.37 -28.15
CA VAL A 47 -0.05 -6.18 -27.67
C VAL A 47 0.23 -6.04 -26.18
N ALA A 48 1.19 -5.21 -25.81
CA ALA A 48 1.41 -4.82 -24.41
C ALA A 48 0.54 -3.58 -24.11
N SER A 49 -0.65 -3.80 -23.56
CA SER A 49 -1.45 -2.73 -22.98
C SER A 49 -0.90 -2.39 -21.59
N THR A 50 -0.04 -1.38 -21.50
CA THR A 50 0.44 -0.87 -20.21
C THR A 50 -0.51 0.22 -19.73
N SER A 51 -1.52 -0.14 -18.94
CA SER A 51 -2.33 0.84 -18.20
C SER A 51 -1.55 1.30 -16.98
N THR A 52 -0.98 2.50 -17.01
CA THR A 52 -0.28 3.08 -15.86
C THR A 52 -1.25 4.01 -15.13
N THR A 53 -1.88 3.51 -14.07
CA THR A 53 -2.59 4.35 -13.10
C THR A 53 -1.56 4.94 -12.15
N GLY A 54 -1.31 6.24 -12.24
CA GLY A 54 -0.43 6.97 -11.33
C GLY A 54 -1.24 7.80 -10.35
N ILE A 55 -0.96 7.72 -9.06
CA ILE A 55 -1.51 8.66 -8.08
C ILE A 55 -0.40 9.67 -7.77
N SER A 56 -0.63 10.95 -8.09
CA SER A 56 0.24 12.03 -7.64
C SER A 56 -0.19 12.45 -6.24
N GLN A 57 0.75 12.39 -5.29
CA GLN A 57 0.49 12.69 -3.88
C GLN A 57 1.29 13.91 -3.43
N THR A 58 0.64 14.87 -2.76
CA THR A 58 1.34 16.05 -2.20
C THR A 58 2.14 15.69 -0.93
N ALA A 59 3.18 16.45 -0.61
CA ALA A 59 4.01 16.22 0.58
C ALA A 59 3.22 16.32 1.91
N ALA A 60 2.13 17.10 1.94
CA ALA A 60 1.23 17.17 3.10
C ALA A 60 0.35 15.91 3.21
N SER A 61 -0.18 15.42 2.09
CA SER A 61 -0.95 14.16 2.05
C SER A 61 -0.07 12.95 2.38
N GLN A 62 1.19 12.92 1.93
CA GLN A 62 2.12 11.84 2.25
C GLN A 62 2.37 11.72 3.76
N ARG A 63 2.40 12.84 4.49
CA ARG A 63 2.52 12.85 5.96
C ARG A 63 1.24 12.45 6.67
N ALA A 64 0.09 12.66 6.02
CA ALA A 64 -1.23 12.27 6.52
C ALA A 64 -1.63 10.86 6.07
N THR A 65 -0.74 10.07 5.45
CA THR A 65 -1.10 8.75 4.89
C THR A 65 -1.68 7.81 5.96
N PRO A 66 -2.82 7.15 5.69
CA PRO A 66 -3.41 6.19 6.63
C PRO A 66 -2.51 4.96 6.83
N PRO A 67 -2.65 4.24 7.96
CA PRO A 67 -1.97 2.97 8.15
C PRO A 67 -2.40 1.95 7.09
N GLU A 68 -1.44 1.44 6.33
CA GLU A 68 -1.70 0.47 5.26
C GLU A 68 -2.13 -0.89 5.84
N LYS A 69 -3.14 -1.52 5.23
CA LYS A 69 -3.48 -2.91 5.53
C LYS A 69 -2.39 -3.82 4.96
N GLN A 70 -2.09 -4.91 5.65
CA GLN A 70 -1.21 -5.92 5.08
C GLN A 70 -1.92 -6.59 3.91
N SER A 71 -1.37 -6.42 2.71
CA SER A 71 -1.91 -7.06 1.51
C SER A 71 -1.58 -8.56 1.53
N TYR A 72 -2.56 -9.39 1.18
CA TYR A 72 -2.34 -10.84 1.08
C TYR A 72 -1.67 -11.22 -0.24
N LEU A 73 -2.11 -10.61 -1.35
CA LEU A 73 -1.75 -11.04 -2.70
C LEU A 73 -0.30 -10.70 -3.09
N LYS A 74 0.17 -9.47 -2.84
CA LYS A 74 1.52 -9.04 -3.24
C LYS A 74 2.62 -9.95 -2.65
N PRO A 75 2.66 -10.16 -1.32
CA PRO A 75 3.65 -11.06 -0.74
C PRO A 75 3.42 -12.50 -1.19
N LEU A 76 2.19 -13.01 -1.28
CA LEU A 76 1.92 -14.36 -1.77
C LEU A 76 2.40 -14.59 -3.21
N LEU A 77 2.31 -13.57 -4.08
CA LEU A 77 2.78 -13.63 -5.46
C LEU A 77 4.30 -13.60 -5.53
N ALA A 78 4.97 -12.74 -4.75
CA ALA A 78 6.43 -12.72 -4.65
C ALA A 78 6.97 -14.05 -4.11
N ILE A 79 6.28 -14.57 -3.09
CA ILE A 79 6.44 -15.90 -2.54
C ILE A 79 6.29 -16.89 -3.72
N TYR A 80 5.17 -16.96 -4.41
CA TYR A 80 4.94 -17.94 -5.48
C TYR A 80 6.00 -17.92 -6.59
N ILE A 81 6.43 -16.74 -7.02
CA ILE A 81 7.51 -16.59 -8.02
C ILE A 81 8.81 -17.21 -7.52
N LEU A 82 9.17 -16.98 -6.26
CA LEU A 82 10.37 -17.56 -5.65
C LEU A 82 10.30 -19.09 -5.61
N HIS A 83 9.12 -19.66 -5.37
CA HIS A 83 8.91 -21.11 -5.44
C HIS A 83 9.17 -21.68 -6.85
N ILE A 84 8.65 -21.02 -7.89
CA ILE A 84 8.86 -21.45 -9.28
C ILE A 84 10.34 -21.36 -9.66
N VAL A 85 11.03 -20.27 -9.30
CA VAL A 85 12.47 -20.11 -9.55
C VAL A 85 13.27 -21.21 -8.87
N ALA A 86 12.94 -21.53 -7.62
CA ALA A 86 13.61 -22.60 -6.88
C ALA A 86 13.38 -23.99 -7.48
N GLN A 87 12.21 -24.27 -8.08
CA GLN A 87 11.92 -25.53 -8.77
C GLN A 87 12.65 -25.65 -10.13
N VAL A 88 12.83 -24.53 -10.85
CA VAL A 88 13.47 -24.51 -12.18
C VAL A 88 15.00 -24.57 -12.07
N PHE A 89 15.58 -23.80 -11.14
CA PHE A 89 17.03 -23.63 -11.02
C PHE A 89 17.64 -24.43 -9.85
N GLY A 90 16.80 -25.04 -8.99
CA GLY A 90 17.25 -25.78 -7.82
C GLY A 90 17.73 -27.20 -8.13
N PRO A 91 18.46 -27.83 -7.20
CA PRO A 91 18.87 -29.22 -7.33
C PRO A 91 17.65 -30.14 -7.42
N LYS A 92 17.55 -30.95 -8.48
CA LYS A 92 16.52 -32.00 -8.63
C LYS A 92 16.81 -33.19 -7.71
N PHE A 93 16.87 -32.96 -6.41
CA PHE A 93 16.96 -34.03 -5.42
C PHE A 93 15.55 -34.48 -5.01
N TRP A 94 15.43 -35.72 -4.51
CA TRP A 94 14.23 -36.32 -3.91
C TRP A 94 13.51 -35.44 -2.86
N GLY A 95 14.08 -34.29 -2.46
CA GLY A 95 13.50 -33.28 -1.57
C GLY A 95 12.55 -32.26 -2.21
N GLY A 96 12.18 -32.38 -3.50
CA GLY A 96 11.22 -31.47 -4.14
C GLY A 96 9.87 -31.38 -3.42
N HIS A 97 9.41 -32.50 -2.83
CA HIS A 97 8.20 -32.53 -2.01
C HIS A 97 8.37 -31.85 -0.65
N LEU A 98 9.54 -31.96 -0.01
CA LEU A 98 9.79 -31.26 1.26
C LEU A 98 9.79 -29.74 1.05
N PHE A 99 10.33 -29.28 -0.08
CA PHE A 99 10.31 -27.88 -0.45
C PHE A 99 8.89 -27.37 -0.72
N THR A 100 8.02 -28.16 -1.36
CA THR A 100 6.60 -27.79 -1.56
C THR A 100 5.78 -27.82 -0.27
N TYR A 101 6.08 -28.72 0.68
CA TYR A 101 5.41 -28.70 1.98
C TYR A 101 5.88 -27.52 2.85
N ALA A 102 7.18 -27.25 2.89
CA ALA A 102 7.73 -26.07 3.58
C ALA A 102 7.16 -24.78 2.99
N TRP A 103 7.03 -24.73 1.67
CA TRP A 103 6.37 -23.66 0.95
C TRP A 103 4.94 -23.37 1.41
N MET A 104 4.11 -24.42 1.41
CA MET A 104 2.72 -24.36 1.86
C MET A 104 2.62 -23.93 3.33
N ALA A 105 3.53 -24.38 4.19
CA ALA A 105 3.57 -23.95 5.57
C ALA A 105 3.87 -22.44 5.71
N VAL A 106 4.86 -21.91 4.98
CA VAL A 106 5.21 -20.49 5.01
C VAL A 106 4.08 -19.61 4.49
N SER A 107 3.40 -20.01 3.40
CA SER A 107 2.28 -19.24 2.85
C SER A 107 1.09 -19.19 3.81
N VAL A 108 0.78 -20.32 4.46
CA VAL A 108 -0.29 -20.39 5.48
C VAL A 108 0.07 -19.53 6.70
N LEU A 109 1.31 -19.61 7.19
CA LEU A 109 1.77 -18.78 8.31
C LEU A 109 1.67 -17.28 7.99
N TRP A 110 2.05 -16.89 6.76
CA TRP A 110 1.92 -15.51 6.30
C TRP A 110 0.45 -15.03 6.29
N VAL A 111 -0.45 -15.83 5.72
CA VAL A 111 -1.89 -15.49 5.69
C VAL A 111 -2.45 -15.35 7.10
N CYS A 112 -2.09 -16.26 8.01
CA CYS A 112 -2.49 -16.20 9.42
C CYS A 112 -1.97 -14.93 10.10
N PHE A 113 -0.70 -14.59 9.91
CA PHE A 113 -0.11 -13.37 10.46
C PHE A 113 -0.79 -12.11 9.91
N ALA A 114 -0.93 -12.01 8.59
CA ALA A 114 -1.59 -10.88 7.94
C ALA A 114 -3.06 -10.75 8.38
N PHE A 115 -3.77 -11.87 8.56
CA PHE A 115 -5.13 -11.88 9.10
C PHE A 115 -5.19 -11.37 10.54
N GLN A 116 -4.31 -11.86 11.42
CA GLN A 116 -4.27 -11.39 12.80
C GLN A 116 -3.94 -9.89 12.89
N TYR A 117 -2.96 -9.43 12.10
CA TYR A 117 -2.60 -8.02 12.04
C TYR A 117 -3.76 -7.15 11.56
N ASN A 118 -4.39 -7.53 10.45
CA ASN A 118 -5.52 -6.80 9.87
C ASN A 118 -6.76 -6.80 10.78
N LYS A 119 -6.93 -7.82 11.62
CA LYS A 119 -8.06 -7.91 12.56
C LYS A 119 -7.81 -7.20 13.89
N LYS A 120 -6.61 -7.30 14.47
CA LYS A 120 -6.33 -6.81 15.83
C LYS A 120 -5.65 -5.46 15.85
N THR A 121 -4.63 -5.27 15.00
CA THR A 121 -3.76 -4.10 15.06
C THR A 121 -4.27 -2.99 14.14
N TRP A 122 -4.78 -3.33 12.96
CA TRP A 122 -5.20 -2.32 11.99
C TRP A 122 -6.42 -1.48 12.44
N PRO A 123 -7.51 -2.04 13.01
CA PRO A 123 -8.68 -1.26 13.38
C PRO A 123 -8.42 -0.12 14.39
N PRO A 124 -7.70 -0.33 15.52
CA PRO A 124 -7.44 0.75 16.46
C PRO A 124 -6.50 1.82 15.89
N LEU A 125 -5.51 1.43 15.07
CA LEU A 125 -4.62 2.38 14.39
C LEU A 125 -5.41 3.26 13.41
N LYS A 126 -6.34 2.66 12.66
CA LYS A 126 -7.20 3.39 11.73
C LYS A 126 -8.14 4.35 12.47
N ALA A 127 -8.76 3.91 13.57
CA ALA A 127 -9.62 4.76 14.39
C ALA A 127 -8.85 5.96 14.96
N ALA A 128 -7.66 5.73 15.54
CA ALA A 128 -6.83 6.82 16.05
C ALA A 128 -6.42 7.82 14.96
N TRP A 129 -6.16 7.33 13.75
CA TRP A 129 -5.88 8.18 12.59
C TRP A 129 -7.12 8.98 12.14
N ASP A 130 -8.30 8.36 12.12
CA ASP A 130 -9.55 9.02 11.74
C ASP A 130 -9.92 10.16 12.72
N ASP A 131 -9.56 10.04 13.99
CA ASP A 131 -9.79 11.06 15.03
C ASP A 131 -8.67 12.11 15.16
N SER A 132 -7.63 12.00 14.33
CA SER A 132 -6.50 12.91 14.35
C SER A 132 -6.70 14.13 13.43
N TYR A 133 -6.16 15.26 13.86
CA TYR A 133 -6.15 16.54 13.17
C TYR A 133 -4.73 17.04 12.95
N MET A 134 -4.50 17.78 11.88
CA MET A 134 -3.22 18.43 11.58
C MET A 134 -3.45 19.94 11.45
N CYS A 135 -2.56 20.71 12.05
CA CYS A 135 -2.54 22.16 11.85
C CYS A 135 -1.77 22.52 10.58
N ASN A 136 -2.36 23.33 9.70
CA ASN A 136 -1.72 23.77 8.46
C ASN A 136 -0.63 24.84 8.66
N ARG A 137 -0.59 25.46 9.83
CA ARG A 137 0.39 26.51 10.15
C ARG A 137 1.70 25.94 10.70
N CYS A 138 1.62 24.94 11.58
CA CYS A 138 2.80 24.36 12.26
C CYS A 138 3.03 22.87 11.95
N ASN A 139 2.17 22.26 11.12
CA ASN A 139 2.21 20.85 10.72
C ASN A 139 2.21 19.85 11.89
N LYS A 140 1.73 20.25 13.07
CA LYS A 140 1.59 19.35 14.21
C LYS A 140 0.31 18.53 14.09
N ILE A 141 0.46 17.21 14.24
CA ILE A 141 -0.66 16.25 14.33
C ILE A 141 -1.03 16.07 15.79
N PHE A 142 -2.32 16.10 16.11
CA PHE A 142 -2.85 15.93 17.46
C PHE A 142 -4.29 15.42 17.42
N VAL A 143 -4.73 14.82 18.53
CA VAL A 143 -6.13 14.45 18.73
C VAL A 143 -6.83 15.60 19.46
N LEU A 144 -8.03 15.96 19.03
CA LEU A 144 -8.83 16.94 19.74
C LEU A 144 -9.31 16.32 21.05
N ILE A 145 -8.78 16.81 22.17
CA ILE A 145 -9.33 16.52 23.48
C ILE A 145 -10.43 17.56 23.68
N PRO A 146 -11.72 17.19 23.84
CA PRO A 146 -12.75 18.15 24.16
C PRO A 146 -12.38 18.80 25.49
N THR A 147 -12.05 20.10 25.45
CA THR A 147 -11.90 20.89 26.66
C THR A 147 -13.28 20.96 27.31
N ALA A 148 -13.45 20.27 28.44
CA ALA A 148 -14.65 20.43 29.26
C ALA A 148 -14.79 21.92 29.60
N THR A 149 -15.84 22.55 29.07
CA THR A 149 -16.31 23.88 29.46
C THR A 149 -16.82 23.85 30.88
#